data_AF-A0A2V6K5G6-F1
#
_entry.id   AF-A0A2V6K5G6-F1
#
_cell.length_a   1.000
_cell.length_b   1.000
_cell.length_c   1.000
_cell.angle_alpha   90.00
_cell.angle_beta   90.00
_cell.angle_gamma   90.00
#
_symmetry.space_group_name_H-M   'P 1'
#
loop_
_entity.id
_entity.type
_entity.pdbx_description
1 polymer ?
#
loop_
_entity_poly.entity_id
_entity_poly.type
_entity_poly.pdbx_seq_one_letter_code
_entity_poly.pdbx_strand_id
1 'polypeptide(L)'
;PNAGPETDNSLSAVTAIAANDVWAAGSFQSEVVGAESRTLTLHWNGTAWAIVPSANDGAEGNFLHGIAAVSSNDIWAVGRVENVDTLALHWNGTAWSVVPTPPIADSGFADLRSAVALSTDAVWAAGSFFQNTFSRDRTLTELWNGSAWSIVGSPNRGASHNDLNSIAATPNGTLWAVGFQYNSAGVQRTLVMQKLP
;
A
#
# COMPACT_ATOMS: atom_id res chain seq x y z
N PRO A 1 6.56 2.52 -19.32
CA PRO A 1 5.68 3.08 -20.37
C PRO A 1 4.71 4.06 -19.74
N ASN A 2 4.30 5.10 -20.46
CA ASN A 2 3.25 5.99 -19.98
C ASN A 2 1.86 5.40 -20.28
N ALA A 3 0.87 5.72 -19.45
CA ALA A 3 -0.50 5.22 -19.59
C ALA A 3 -1.24 5.82 -20.81
N GLY A 4 -0.71 6.90 -21.39
CA GLY A 4 -1.20 7.53 -22.60
C GLY A 4 -0.42 8.82 -22.93
N PRO A 5 -0.76 9.50 -24.04
CA PRO A 5 -0.15 10.76 -24.43
C PRO A 5 -0.67 11.98 -23.63
N GLU A 6 -1.85 11.89 -23.03
CA GLU A 6 -2.52 12.95 -22.25
C GLU A 6 -2.83 12.44 -20.83
N THR A 7 -1.81 11.88 -20.17
CA THR A 7 -1.93 11.34 -18.82
C THR A 7 -0.72 11.71 -17.98
N ASP A 8 -0.96 12.22 -16.78
CA ASP A 8 0.04 12.23 -15.73
C ASP A 8 0.12 10.83 -15.13
N ASN A 9 1.32 10.24 -15.03
CA ASN A 9 1.49 8.97 -14.34
C ASN A 9 2.69 9.00 -13.39
N SER A 10 2.52 8.34 -12.26
CA SER A 10 3.57 8.17 -11.25
C SER A 10 3.68 6.69 -10.86
N LEU A 11 4.91 6.26 -10.55
CA LEU A 11 5.19 4.95 -9.97
C LEU A 11 5.72 5.16 -8.56
N SER A 12 5.13 4.48 -7.59
CA SER A 12 5.41 4.62 -6.17
C SER A 12 6.35 3.53 -5.65
N ALA A 13 6.22 2.32 -6.18
CA ALA A 13 6.96 1.16 -5.68
C ALA A 13 7.29 0.15 -6.78
N VAL A 14 8.31 -0.66 -6.51
CA VAL A 14 8.79 -1.73 -7.38
C VAL A 14 9.15 -2.96 -6.55
N THR A 15 8.87 -4.16 -7.07
CA THR A 15 9.30 -5.44 -6.52
C THR A 15 9.91 -6.31 -7.61
N ALA A 16 11.00 -7.01 -7.30
CA ALA A 16 11.70 -7.89 -8.22
C ALA A 16 11.61 -9.34 -7.73
N ILE A 17 11.05 -10.22 -8.56
CA ILE A 17 10.95 -11.66 -8.31
C ILE A 17 12.12 -12.38 -8.98
N ALA A 18 12.45 -11.95 -10.19
CA ALA A 18 13.60 -12.40 -10.96
C ALA A 18 14.11 -11.29 -11.88
N ALA A 19 15.28 -11.47 -12.50
CA ALA A 19 15.83 -10.50 -13.46
C ALA A 19 14.91 -10.23 -14.66
N ASN A 20 13.98 -11.15 -14.93
CA ASN A 20 12.99 -11.10 -15.99
C ASN A 20 11.54 -11.06 -15.46
N ASP A 21 11.35 -10.77 -14.18
CA ASP A 21 10.04 -10.68 -13.55
C ASP A 21 10.09 -9.61 -12.46
N VAL A 22 9.78 -8.38 -12.86
CA VAL A 22 9.77 -7.20 -11.97
C VAL A 22 8.46 -6.47 -12.17
N TRP A 23 7.84 -6.04 -11.09
CA TRP A 23 6.56 -5.32 -11.10
C TRP A 23 6.72 -3.95 -10.47
N ALA A 24 6.07 -2.95 -11.06
CA ALA A 24 5.96 -1.61 -10.50
C ALA A 24 4.48 -1.22 -10.39
N ALA A 25 4.15 -0.47 -9.34
CA ALA A 25 2.80 0.00 -9.07
C ALA A 25 2.79 1.51 -8.79
N GLY A 26 1.69 2.14 -9.16
CA GLY A 26 1.42 3.55 -8.92
C GLY A 26 0.03 3.93 -9.39
N SER A 27 -0.10 5.15 -9.91
CA SER A 27 -1.36 5.65 -10.46
C SER A 27 -1.12 6.52 -11.69
N PHE A 28 -2.18 6.68 -12.46
CA PHE A 28 -2.24 7.64 -13.54
C PHE A 28 -3.55 8.44 -13.49
N GLN A 29 -3.54 9.63 -14.05
CA GLN A 29 -4.71 10.48 -14.19
C GLN A 29 -4.78 10.97 -15.63
N SER A 30 -5.97 10.88 -16.22
CA SER A 30 -6.23 11.47 -17.54
C SER A 30 -6.36 12.98 -17.43
N GLU A 31 -5.86 13.71 -18.42
CA GLU A 31 -6.00 15.18 -18.47
C GLU A 31 -7.43 15.65 -18.78
N VAL A 32 -8.36 14.73 -19.05
CA VAL A 32 -9.78 15.06 -19.21
C VAL A 32 -10.31 15.67 -17.91
N VAL A 33 -10.93 16.84 -18.02
CA VAL A 33 -11.50 17.57 -16.87
C VAL A 33 -12.46 16.68 -16.09
N GLY A 34 -12.19 16.51 -14.80
CA GLY A 34 -12.98 15.67 -13.90
C GLY A 34 -12.64 14.18 -13.92
N ALA A 35 -11.57 13.77 -14.61
CA ALA A 35 -11.07 12.41 -14.53
C ALA A 35 -10.38 12.14 -13.19
N GLU A 36 -10.81 11.07 -12.53
CA GLU A 36 -10.21 10.60 -11.30
C GLU A 36 -8.91 9.83 -11.55
N SER A 37 -8.02 9.83 -10.56
CA SER A 37 -6.82 8.98 -10.58
C SER A 37 -7.21 7.50 -10.61
N ARG A 38 -6.45 6.70 -11.35
CA ARG A 38 -6.65 5.25 -11.50
C ARG A 38 -5.36 4.50 -11.22
N THR A 39 -5.49 3.24 -10.81
CA THR A 39 -4.34 2.38 -10.54
C THR A 39 -3.53 2.13 -11.80
N LEU A 40 -2.21 2.00 -11.65
CA LEU A 40 -1.29 1.66 -12.71
C LEU A 40 -0.36 0.54 -12.26
N THR A 41 -0.25 -0.52 -13.06
CA THR A 41 0.77 -1.56 -12.87
C THR A 41 1.56 -1.81 -14.14
N LEU A 42 2.88 -1.98 -13.98
CA LEU A 42 3.81 -2.28 -15.05
C LEU A 42 4.54 -3.58 -14.72
N HIS A 43 4.80 -4.40 -15.74
CA HIS A 43 5.55 -5.65 -15.65
C HIS A 43 6.75 -5.64 -16.58
N TRP A 44 7.91 -6.03 -16.06
CA TRP A 44 9.14 -6.25 -16.81
C TRP A 44 9.31 -7.73 -17.07
N ASN A 45 9.44 -8.09 -18.34
CA ASN A 45 9.60 -9.48 -18.77
C ASN A 45 11.07 -9.90 -19.04
N GLY A 46 12.04 -9.08 -18.64
CA GLY A 46 13.46 -9.29 -18.96
C GLY A 46 13.99 -8.48 -20.13
N THR A 47 13.10 -7.91 -20.96
CA THR A 47 13.49 -7.14 -22.15
C THR A 47 12.75 -5.82 -22.29
N ALA A 48 11.48 -5.76 -21.88
CA ALA A 48 10.68 -4.55 -21.94
C ALA A 48 9.70 -4.48 -20.77
N TRP A 49 9.36 -3.25 -20.39
CA TRP A 49 8.25 -2.96 -19.51
C TRP A 49 6.95 -2.87 -20.32
N ALA A 50 5.88 -3.48 -19.84
CA ALA A 50 4.55 -3.38 -20.39
C ALA A 50 3.54 -2.97 -19.31
N ILE A 51 2.51 -2.23 -19.68
CA ILE A 51 1.39 -1.95 -18.77
C ILE A 51 0.56 -3.22 -18.66
N VAL A 52 0.25 -3.62 -17.43
CA VAL A 52 -0.70 -4.67 -17.14
C VAL A 52 -1.95 -4.01 -16.56
N PRO A 53 -3.15 -4.26 -17.13
CA PRO A 53 -4.38 -3.68 -16.60
C PRO A 53 -4.60 -4.05 -15.13
N SER A 54 -4.86 -3.03 -14.31
CA SER A 54 -5.16 -3.19 -12.89
C SER A 54 -6.60 -2.79 -12.59
N ALA A 55 -7.19 -3.44 -11.59
CA ALA A 55 -8.52 -3.11 -11.11
C ALA A 55 -8.55 -1.77 -10.38
N ASN A 56 -9.72 -1.14 -10.34
CA ASN A 56 -10.01 0.04 -9.54
C ASN A 56 -11.23 -0.27 -8.68
N ASP A 57 -11.26 0.26 -7.46
CA ASP A 57 -12.42 0.18 -6.58
C ASP A 57 -13.22 1.48 -6.66
N GLY A 58 -14.45 1.37 -7.13
CA GLY A 58 -15.35 2.52 -7.28
C GLY A 58 -14.94 3.54 -8.36
N ALA A 59 -15.55 4.72 -8.24
CA ALA A 59 -15.41 5.80 -9.21
C ALA A 59 -14.36 6.84 -8.78
N GLU A 60 -14.06 6.90 -7.48
CA GLU A 60 -13.14 7.82 -6.81
C GLU A 60 -11.68 7.60 -7.22
N GLY A 61 -10.81 8.54 -6.83
CA GLY A 61 -9.37 8.46 -7.05
C GLY A 61 -8.75 7.21 -6.40
N ASN A 62 -8.11 6.36 -7.20
CA ASN A 62 -7.46 5.13 -6.76
C ASN A 62 -5.93 5.27 -6.87
N PHE A 63 -5.21 4.95 -5.78
CA PHE A 63 -3.76 5.12 -5.70
C PHE A 63 -3.09 3.85 -5.17
N LEU A 64 -1.96 3.45 -5.77
CA LEU A 64 -1.08 2.40 -5.26
C LEU A 64 0.23 3.00 -4.77
N HIS A 65 0.61 2.65 -3.54
CA HIS A 65 1.80 3.17 -2.87
C HIS A 65 2.83 2.07 -2.58
N GLY A 66 2.39 0.85 -2.30
CA GLY A 66 3.25 -0.31 -2.05
C GLY A 66 2.98 -1.46 -3.02
N ILE A 67 4.00 -2.27 -3.28
CA ILE A 67 3.88 -3.55 -3.98
C ILE A 67 4.83 -4.58 -3.37
N ALA A 68 4.37 -5.81 -3.18
CA ALA A 68 5.15 -6.93 -2.66
C ALA A 68 4.78 -8.21 -3.40
N ALA A 69 5.77 -9.07 -3.65
CA ALA A 69 5.56 -10.34 -4.36
C ALA A 69 5.95 -11.53 -3.48
N VAL A 70 5.09 -12.55 -3.47
CA VAL A 70 5.41 -13.89 -2.96
C VAL A 70 6.02 -14.73 -4.08
N SER A 71 5.43 -14.65 -5.28
CA SER A 71 5.83 -15.36 -6.50
C SER A 71 5.31 -14.61 -7.74
N SER A 72 5.63 -15.11 -8.94
CA SER A 72 5.18 -14.55 -10.22
C SER A 72 3.65 -14.51 -10.41
N ASN A 73 2.93 -15.28 -9.61
CA ASN A 73 1.48 -15.42 -9.64
C ASN A 73 0.80 -15.08 -8.30
N ASP A 74 1.52 -14.49 -7.36
CA ASP A 74 0.99 -14.02 -6.09
C ASP A 74 1.71 -12.73 -5.70
N ILE A 75 1.09 -11.61 -6.08
CA ILE A 75 1.62 -10.26 -5.89
C ILE A 75 0.52 -9.39 -5.32
N TRP A 76 0.88 -8.56 -4.36
CA TRP A 76 -0.02 -7.65 -3.68
C TRP A 76 0.41 -6.21 -3.91
N ALA A 77 -0.52 -5.35 -4.31
CA ALA A 77 -0.34 -3.91 -4.33
C ALA A 77 -1.29 -3.28 -3.32
N VAL A 78 -0.82 -2.26 -2.60
CA VAL A 78 -1.60 -1.59 -1.55
C VAL A 78 -1.56 -0.08 -1.71
N GLY A 79 -2.59 0.59 -1.22
CA GLY A 79 -2.68 2.04 -1.24
C GLY A 79 -4.00 2.51 -0.65
N ARG A 80 -4.70 3.37 -1.39
CA ARG A 80 -5.94 4.02 -0.94
C ARG A 80 -6.94 4.25 -2.06
N VAL A 81 -8.21 4.36 -1.65
CA VAL A 81 -9.27 4.99 -2.43
C VAL A 81 -9.58 6.33 -1.78
N GLU A 82 -9.68 7.39 -2.58
CA GLU A 82 -9.99 8.73 -2.10
C GLU A 82 -11.37 8.76 -1.43
N ASN A 83 -11.46 9.34 -0.24
CA ASN A 83 -12.68 9.46 0.57
C ASN A 83 -13.35 8.15 1.04
N VAL A 84 -12.70 6.99 0.89
CA VAL A 84 -13.24 5.71 1.39
C VAL A 84 -12.34 5.14 2.48
N ASP A 85 -11.39 4.27 2.12
CA ASP A 85 -10.48 3.59 3.04
C ASP A 85 -9.25 3.07 2.26
N THR A 86 -8.51 2.13 2.84
CA THR A 86 -7.35 1.48 2.25
C THR A 86 -7.72 0.65 1.02
N LEU A 87 -6.78 0.50 0.08
CA LEU A 87 -6.93 -0.33 -1.12
C LEU A 87 -5.94 -1.49 -1.09
N ALA A 88 -6.41 -2.69 -1.43
CA ALA A 88 -5.56 -3.84 -1.71
C ALA A 88 -5.95 -4.48 -3.05
N LEU A 89 -4.96 -4.70 -3.92
CA LEU A 89 -5.10 -5.47 -5.16
C LEU A 89 -4.26 -6.74 -5.07
N HIS A 90 -4.80 -7.83 -5.60
CA HIS A 90 -4.10 -9.12 -5.71
C HIS A 90 -3.95 -9.55 -7.16
N TRP A 91 -2.74 -9.91 -7.55
CA TRP A 91 -2.43 -10.54 -8.82
C TRP A 91 -2.37 -12.05 -8.63
N ASN A 92 -3.22 -12.77 -9.36
CA ASN A 92 -3.32 -14.22 -9.29
C ASN A 92 -2.52 -14.96 -10.39
N GLY A 93 -1.62 -14.26 -11.10
CA GLY A 93 -0.94 -14.79 -12.28
C GLY A 93 -1.62 -14.47 -13.61
N THR A 94 -2.85 -13.96 -13.59
CA THR A 94 -3.61 -13.65 -14.82
C THR A 94 -4.28 -12.29 -14.82
N ALA A 95 -4.80 -11.86 -13.68
CA ALA A 95 -5.48 -10.59 -13.54
C ALA A 95 -5.28 -10.03 -12.12
N TRP A 96 -5.31 -8.69 -12.04
CA TRP A 96 -5.43 -7.99 -10.77
C TRP A 96 -6.90 -7.92 -10.37
N SER A 97 -7.20 -8.19 -9.09
CA SER A 97 -8.52 -8.01 -8.50
C SER A 97 -8.45 -7.21 -7.21
N VAL A 98 -9.46 -6.37 -6.94
CA VAL A 98 -9.65 -5.73 -5.64
C VAL A 98 -9.95 -6.81 -4.60
N VAL A 99 -9.26 -6.75 -3.47
CA VAL A 99 -9.53 -7.58 -2.30
C VAL A 99 -9.96 -6.66 -1.16
N PRO A 100 -11.14 -6.88 -0.55
CA PRO A 100 -11.62 -6.02 0.53
C PRO A 100 -10.65 -5.94 1.71
N THR A 101 -10.45 -4.72 2.20
CA THR A 101 -9.76 -4.43 3.46
C THR A 101 -10.78 -4.24 4.58
N PRO A 102 -10.39 -4.45 5.86
CA PRO A 102 -11.28 -4.24 6.98
C PRO A 102 -11.63 -2.74 7.15
N PRO A 103 -12.88 -2.40 7.50
CA PRO A 103 -13.23 -1.02 7.81
C PRO A 103 -12.49 -0.55 9.07
N ILE A 104 -12.06 0.71 9.07
CA ILE A 104 -11.33 1.32 10.20
C ILE A 104 -12.29 2.19 10.99
N ALA A 105 -12.58 1.79 12.23
CA ALA A 105 -13.47 2.57 13.08
C ALA A 105 -12.90 3.98 13.37
N ASP A 106 -13.77 5.01 13.34
CA ASP A 106 -13.40 6.41 13.58
C ASP A 106 -12.37 6.97 12.57
N SER A 107 -12.20 6.34 11.40
CA SER A 107 -11.39 6.89 10.30
C SER A 107 -12.10 8.03 9.59
N GLY A 108 -11.38 9.11 9.30
CA GLY A 108 -11.77 10.10 8.28
C GLY A 108 -11.14 9.79 6.92
N PHE A 109 -9.97 9.15 6.93
CA PHE A 109 -9.25 8.70 5.75
C PHE A 109 -8.17 7.68 6.19
N ALA A 110 -7.82 6.72 5.34
CA ALA A 110 -6.79 5.73 5.64
C ALA A 110 -5.93 5.39 4.41
N ASP A 111 -4.66 5.06 4.66
CA ASP A 111 -3.66 4.84 3.63
C ASP A 111 -2.69 3.71 4.00
N LEU A 112 -2.43 2.79 3.07
CA LEU A 112 -1.36 1.80 3.15
C LEU A 112 -0.20 2.22 2.26
N ARG A 113 0.91 2.63 2.88
CA ARG A 113 2.05 3.23 2.17
C ARG A 113 3.07 2.21 1.66
N SER A 114 3.15 1.04 2.29
CA SER A 114 4.15 0.03 1.99
C SER A 114 3.63 -1.37 2.35
N ALA A 115 4.09 -2.37 1.60
CA ALA A 115 3.78 -3.77 1.86
C ALA A 115 5.04 -4.64 1.81
N VAL A 116 5.00 -5.78 2.52
CA VAL A 116 6.00 -6.84 2.46
C VAL A 116 5.30 -8.19 2.49
N ALA A 117 5.78 -9.13 1.69
CA ALA A 117 5.24 -10.48 1.58
C ALA A 117 6.24 -11.49 2.15
N LEU A 118 5.80 -12.32 3.09
CA LEU A 118 6.57 -13.41 3.68
C LEU A 118 6.19 -14.76 3.07
N SER A 119 4.89 -14.95 2.82
CA SER A 119 4.27 -16.13 2.24
C SER A 119 2.89 -15.77 1.68
N THR A 120 2.23 -16.71 1.02
CA THR A 120 0.89 -16.57 0.42
C THR A 120 -0.19 -16.20 1.45
N ASP A 121 0.07 -16.49 2.72
CA ASP A 121 -0.81 -16.29 3.88
C ASP A 121 -0.21 -15.33 4.92
N ALA A 122 0.86 -14.62 4.58
CA ALA A 122 1.46 -13.62 5.45
C ALA A 122 2.00 -12.44 4.63
N VAL A 123 1.07 -11.58 4.21
CA VAL A 123 1.41 -10.30 3.58
C VAL A 123 1.03 -9.19 4.56
N TRP A 124 1.98 -8.30 4.83
CA TRP A 124 1.80 -7.19 5.75
C TRP A 124 1.82 -5.88 4.99
N ALA A 125 0.93 -4.98 5.37
CA ALA A 125 0.90 -3.61 4.91
C ALA A 125 0.98 -2.65 6.10
N ALA A 126 1.64 -1.51 5.90
CA ALA A 126 1.80 -0.48 6.92
C ALA A 126 1.52 0.91 6.35
N GLY A 127 0.93 1.75 7.19
CA GLY A 127 0.57 3.10 6.83
C GLY A 127 -0.02 3.87 8.02
N SER A 128 -1.03 4.68 7.75
CA SER A 128 -1.73 5.46 8.76
C SER A 128 -3.19 5.69 8.43
N PHE A 129 -3.96 6.06 9.45
CA PHE A 129 -5.32 6.54 9.28
C PHE A 129 -5.54 7.79 10.13
N PHE A 130 -6.39 8.69 9.63
CA PHE A 130 -6.82 9.88 10.34
C PHE A 130 -7.96 9.54 11.31
N GLN A 131 -7.70 9.68 12.60
CA GLN A 131 -8.66 9.45 13.67
C GLN A 131 -9.52 10.70 13.91
N ASN A 132 -10.80 10.66 13.54
CA ASN A 132 -11.70 11.82 13.59
C ASN A 132 -11.88 12.36 15.01
N THR A 133 -12.16 11.48 15.98
CA THR A 133 -12.45 11.87 17.37
C THR A 133 -11.36 12.75 18.00
N PHE A 134 -10.10 12.53 17.60
CA PHE A 134 -8.94 13.28 18.13
C PHE A 134 -8.24 14.14 17.08
N SER A 135 -8.75 14.18 15.84
CA SER A 135 -8.20 14.93 14.71
C SER A 135 -6.68 14.73 14.53
N ARG A 136 -6.24 13.48 14.43
CA ARG A 136 -4.82 13.11 14.34
C ARG A 136 -4.58 11.84 13.53
N ASP A 137 -3.37 11.68 13.02
CA ASP A 137 -2.96 10.44 12.34
C ASP A 137 -2.51 9.38 13.35
N ARG A 138 -2.85 8.13 13.07
CA ARG A 138 -2.46 6.96 13.86
C ARG A 138 -1.92 5.88 12.95
N THR A 139 -0.98 5.10 13.47
CA THR A 139 -0.38 4.01 12.73
C THR A 139 -1.41 2.95 12.38
N LEU A 140 -1.31 2.45 11.16
CA LEU A 140 -2.12 1.35 10.65
C LEU A 140 -1.19 0.22 10.22
N THR A 141 -1.53 -1.00 10.61
CA THR A 141 -0.92 -2.22 10.08
C THR A 141 -2.02 -3.22 9.78
N GLU A 142 -1.99 -3.77 8.57
CA GLU A 142 -2.93 -4.81 8.14
C GLU A 142 -2.16 -6.09 7.75
N LEU A 143 -2.77 -7.24 8.03
CA LEU A 143 -2.25 -8.57 7.73
C LEU A 143 -3.25 -9.32 6.85
N TRP A 144 -2.79 -9.79 5.71
CA TRP A 144 -3.42 -10.84 4.92
C TRP A 144 -3.04 -12.21 5.48
N ASN A 145 -4.05 -12.99 5.85
CA ASN A 145 -3.88 -14.32 6.45
C ASN A 145 -4.13 -15.50 5.49
N GLY A 146 -4.16 -15.24 4.17
CA GLY A 146 -4.54 -16.24 3.16
C GLY A 146 -6.03 -16.24 2.80
N SER A 147 -6.87 -15.50 3.53
CA SER A 147 -8.31 -15.44 3.27
C SER A 147 -8.92 -14.04 3.38
N ALA A 148 -8.43 -13.22 4.31
CA ALA A 148 -8.90 -11.86 4.53
C ALA A 148 -7.79 -10.98 5.08
N TRP A 149 -7.88 -9.67 4.79
CA TRP A 149 -7.11 -8.66 5.50
C TRP A 149 -7.72 -8.41 6.89
N SER A 150 -6.86 -8.16 7.86
CA SER A 150 -7.25 -7.82 9.23
C SER A 150 -6.33 -6.76 9.81
N ILE A 151 -6.90 -5.84 10.60
CA ILE A 151 -6.11 -4.84 11.32
C ILE A 151 -5.37 -5.55 12.45
N VAL A 152 -4.05 -5.35 12.48
CA VAL A 152 -3.21 -5.73 13.61
C VAL A 152 -2.84 -4.47 14.36
N GLY A 153 -3.04 -4.46 15.68
CA GLY A 153 -2.73 -3.30 16.50
C GLY A 153 -1.24 -2.97 16.47
N SER A 154 -0.91 -1.70 16.20
CA SER A 154 0.46 -1.15 16.29
C SER A 154 0.57 -0.11 17.41
N PRO A 155 1.69 -0.05 18.13
CA PRO A 155 1.88 0.94 19.20
C PRO A 155 1.90 2.36 18.65
N ASN A 156 1.06 3.23 19.18
CA ASN A 156 1.15 4.66 18.91
C ASN A 156 1.72 5.38 20.13
N ARG A 157 2.70 6.26 19.94
CA ARG A 157 3.34 6.96 21.05
C ARG A 157 2.71 8.33 21.26
N GLY A 158 2.29 8.55 22.50
CA GLY A 158 1.66 9.80 22.93
C GLY A 158 0.33 10.09 22.24
N ALA A 159 -0.11 11.35 22.39
CA ALA A 159 -1.41 11.81 21.91
C ALA A 159 -1.37 12.50 20.53
N SER A 160 -0.19 12.66 19.92
CA SER A 160 -0.04 13.34 18.63
C SER A 160 -0.07 12.37 17.44
N HIS A 161 0.21 12.90 16.24
CA HIS A 161 0.26 12.18 14.98
C HIS A 161 1.36 11.10 15.00
N ASN A 162 1.04 9.93 14.48
CA ASN A 162 1.97 8.82 14.29
C ASN A 162 1.72 8.19 12.92
N ASP A 163 2.78 8.00 12.15
CA ASP A 163 2.72 7.51 10.79
C ASP A 163 3.76 6.43 10.55
N LEU A 164 3.39 5.40 9.77
CA LEU A 164 4.32 4.43 9.21
C LEU A 164 4.45 4.67 7.71
N ASN A 165 5.68 4.78 7.22
CA ASN A 165 5.97 5.03 5.81
C ASN A 165 6.47 3.78 5.08
N SER A 166 7.12 2.86 5.80
CA SER A 166 7.74 1.69 5.20
C SER A 166 7.72 0.51 6.16
N ILE A 167 7.57 -0.69 5.60
CA ILE A 167 7.69 -1.96 6.31
C ILE A 167 8.67 -2.88 5.56
N ALA A 168 9.46 -3.62 6.31
CA ALA A 168 10.37 -4.64 5.79
C ALA A 168 10.35 -5.88 6.68
N ALA A 169 10.65 -7.03 6.09
CA ALA A 169 10.78 -8.29 6.78
C ALA A 169 12.21 -8.81 6.67
N THR A 170 12.66 -9.48 7.71
CA THR A 170 13.90 -10.27 7.68
C THR A 170 13.57 -11.74 7.34
N PRO A 171 14.55 -12.54 6.87
CA PRO A 171 14.29 -13.94 6.50
C PRO A 171 13.73 -14.82 7.62
N ASN A 172 13.89 -14.43 8.89
CA ASN A 172 13.34 -15.18 10.03
C ASN A 172 11.89 -14.78 10.39
N GLY A 173 11.27 -13.89 9.61
CA GLY A 173 9.90 -13.42 9.85
C GLY A 173 9.79 -12.17 10.73
N THR A 174 10.89 -11.64 11.26
CA THR A 174 10.84 -10.38 12.03
C THR A 174 10.48 -9.22 11.10
N LEU A 175 9.47 -8.45 11.50
CA LEU A 175 9.02 -7.25 10.80
C LEU A 175 9.56 -5.99 11.46
N TRP A 176 9.97 -5.04 10.61
CA TRP A 176 10.37 -3.70 11.00
C TRP A 176 9.53 -2.69 10.24
N ALA A 177 8.86 -1.80 10.96
CA ALA A 177 8.13 -0.68 10.37
C ALA A 177 8.74 0.64 10.83
N VAL A 178 8.87 1.59 9.91
CA VAL A 178 9.50 2.89 10.18
C VAL A 178 8.61 4.03 9.70
N GLY A 179 8.72 5.16 10.39
CA GLY A 179 8.03 6.39 10.03
C GLY A 179 8.34 7.50 11.01
N PHE A 180 7.34 8.30 11.37
CA PHE A 180 7.53 9.41 12.27
C PHE A 180 6.36 9.57 13.25
N GLN A 181 6.61 10.34 14.30
CA GLN A 181 5.63 10.79 15.26
C GLN A 181 5.90 12.25 15.60
N TYR A 182 4.90 12.95 16.12
CA TYR A 182 5.09 14.27 16.71
C TYR A 182 5.12 14.17 18.24
N ASN A 183 6.05 14.86 18.89
CA ASN A 183 6.03 14.96 20.35
C ASN A 183 5.04 16.05 20.82
N SER A 184 4.88 16.21 22.13
CA SER A 184 3.99 17.24 22.72
C SER A 184 4.37 18.68 22.37
N ALA A 185 5.57 18.93 21.88
CA ALA A 185 6.04 20.23 21.42
C ALA A 185 5.86 20.42 19.90
N GLY A 186 5.18 19.50 19.21
CA GLY A 186 4.98 19.58 17.76
C GLY A 186 6.24 19.28 16.95
N VAL A 187 7.25 18.66 17.54
CA VAL A 187 8.50 18.30 16.83
C VAL A 187 8.40 16.86 16.32
N GLN A 188 8.67 16.68 15.02
CA GLN A 188 8.73 15.39 14.37
C GLN A 188 9.93 14.56 14.90
N ARG A 189 9.69 13.28 15.19
CA ARG A 189 10.67 12.30 15.68
C ARG A 189 10.52 10.99 14.91
N THR A 190 11.63 10.27 14.75
CA THR A 190 11.61 8.93 14.16
C THR A 190 10.75 7.97 14.98
N LEU A 191 10.00 7.13 14.28
CA LEU A 191 9.27 6.01 14.83
C LEU A 191 9.81 4.72 14.20
N VAL A 192 10.16 3.75 15.05
CA VAL A 192 10.58 2.41 14.61
C VAL A 192 9.78 1.41 15.44
N MET A 193 9.20 0.42 14.78
CA MET A 193 8.49 -0.69 15.39
C MET A 193 9.13 -2.00 14.96
N GLN A 194 9.16 -2.94 15.89
CA GLN A 194 9.62 -4.30 15.65
C GLN A 194 8.52 -5.26 16.08
N LYS A 195 8.19 -6.21 15.21
CA LYS A 195 7.37 -7.36 15.55
C LYS A 195 8.18 -8.63 15.32
N LEU A 196 8.33 -9.42 16.37
CA LEU A 196 8.91 -10.76 16.29
C LEU A 196 7.87 -11.73 15.67
N PRO A 197 8.33 -12.87 15.10
CA PRO A 197 7.47 -13.88 14.50
C PRO A 197 6.28 -14.25 15.41
#